data_AF-A0A9W6RP99-F1
#
_entry.id   AF-A0A9W6RP99-F1
#
_cell.length_a   1.000
_cell.length_b   1.000
_cell.length_c   1.000
_cell.angle_alpha   90.00
_cell.angle_beta   90.00
_cell.angle_gamma   90.00
#
_symmetry.space_group_name_H-M   'P 1'
#
loop_
_entity.id
_entity.type
_entity.pdbx_description
1 polymer ?
#
loop_
_entity_poly.entity_id
_entity_poly.type
_entity_poly.pdbx_seq_one_letter_code
_entity_poly.pdbx_strand_id
1 'polypeptide(L)'
;MGGLDRRQVLLTAAAGTLGLLAGGGPVIVRAVQPDTKPAKRRARTAAAHRPPPDPGYAHGPIQALQRPVHGLKDLSPPAPATAVALTIDDGPHPTWTPKMLDLLAEFKVPATFSLIGEQVIETPQLVKRIVAAGHQVSDHTMTHPLNLPGMGSDKIRQEIGEAHDRIAQATGVAPKFFRSPGGAWSTQVLDTAAEHGMINIDWAVDPRDWARPGTSHITETMLAAKPGDILLCHDGGGDRSETIEALRTVIPALQQRGLTFVAL
;
A
#
# COMPACT_ATOMS: atom_id res chain seq x y z
N MET A 1 -18.28 -1.17 44.92
CA MET A 1 -17.78 -2.47 44.42
C MET A 1 -17.51 -2.31 42.94
N GLY A 2 -16.32 -2.34 42.37
CA GLY A 2 -14.94 -2.47 42.85
C GLY A 2 -14.13 -2.43 41.54
N GLY A 3 -13.45 -1.31 41.28
CA GLY A 3 -12.55 -1.18 40.14
C GLY A 3 -11.21 -1.84 40.45
N LEU A 4 -10.61 -2.49 39.47
CA LEU A 4 -9.25 -3.04 39.58
C LEU A 4 -8.39 -2.50 38.44
N ASP A 5 -7.62 -1.48 38.82
CA ASP A 5 -6.41 -0.99 38.19
C ASP A 5 -5.29 -2.05 38.31
N ARG A 6 -4.49 -2.24 37.26
CA ARG A 6 -3.32 -3.14 37.27
C ARG A 6 -2.08 -2.36 36.83
N ARG A 7 -1.42 -1.76 37.82
CA ARG A 7 -0.02 -1.33 37.73
C ARG A 7 0.90 -2.41 38.32
N GLN A 8 1.94 -2.71 37.52
CA GLN A 8 3.30 -3.20 37.80
C GLN A 8 3.66 -3.70 39.21
N VAL A 9 4.33 -4.87 39.28
CA VAL A 9 5.25 -5.21 40.37
C VAL A 9 6.56 -5.79 39.82
N LEU A 10 7.61 -5.29 40.46
CA LEU A 10 9.05 -5.45 40.32
C LEU A 10 9.64 -6.88 40.40
N LEU A 11 10.84 -6.95 39.83
CA LEU A 11 11.93 -7.90 40.09
C LEU A 11 12.27 -8.05 41.58
N THR A 12 12.60 -9.29 41.97
CA THR A 12 13.52 -9.58 43.08
C THR A 12 14.43 -10.76 42.70
N ALA A 13 15.74 -10.51 42.75
CA ALA A 13 16.79 -11.53 42.74
C ALA A 13 17.04 -12.04 44.17
N ALA A 14 17.40 -13.31 44.30
CA ALA A 14 18.04 -13.83 45.50
C ALA A 14 19.03 -14.94 45.12
N ALA A 15 20.21 -14.85 45.74
CA ALA A 15 21.41 -15.65 45.52
C ALA A 15 21.44 -16.92 46.38
N GLY A 16 22.35 -17.84 46.03
CA GLY A 16 22.76 -18.94 46.92
C GLY A 16 23.81 -19.89 46.31
N THR A 17 25.09 -19.64 46.63
CA THR A 17 26.19 -20.56 47.08
C THR A 17 26.29 -22.00 46.54
N LEU A 18 27.44 -22.68 46.40
CA LEU A 18 28.90 -22.46 46.50
C LEU A 18 29.53 -23.82 46.10
N GLY A 19 30.66 -23.87 45.40
CA GLY A 19 31.36 -25.13 45.12
C GLY A 19 32.79 -24.96 44.59
N LEU A 20 33.75 -25.12 45.51
CA LEU A 20 35.22 -25.20 45.36
C LEU A 20 35.64 -26.35 44.40
N LEU A 21 36.69 -26.32 43.55
CA LEU A 21 38.14 -26.30 43.88
C LEU A 21 39.03 -26.32 42.60
N ALA A 22 40.25 -25.77 42.76
CA ALA A 22 41.55 -26.18 42.19
C ALA A 22 42.00 -25.76 40.76
N GLY A 23 43.03 -24.89 40.74
CA GLY A 23 44.31 -25.18 40.05
C GLY A 23 44.48 -24.73 38.59
N GLY A 24 45.25 -23.67 38.36
CA GLY A 24 45.83 -23.36 37.04
C GLY A 24 46.53 -22.01 37.02
N GLY A 25 47.83 -21.98 36.68
CA GLY A 25 48.69 -20.80 36.66
C GLY A 25 48.28 -19.71 35.64
N PRO A 26 49.01 -18.58 35.59
CA PRO A 26 48.61 -17.44 34.76
C PRO A 26 48.71 -17.80 33.27
N VAL A 27 47.56 -17.87 32.59
CA VAL A 27 47.50 -17.93 31.13
C VAL A 27 47.69 -16.51 30.60
N ILE A 28 48.85 -16.25 30.00
CA ILE A 28 49.08 -15.05 29.18
C ILE A 28 48.30 -15.25 27.88
N VAL A 29 47.14 -14.61 27.77
CA VAL A 29 46.37 -14.55 26.51
C VAL A 29 47.03 -13.53 25.60
N ARG A 30 47.74 -14.02 24.58
CA ARG A 30 48.31 -13.21 23.51
C ARG A 30 47.17 -12.80 22.56
N ALA A 31 46.83 -11.52 22.53
CA ALA A 31 45.84 -10.99 21.60
C ALA A 31 46.31 -11.20 20.15
N VAL A 32 45.57 -12.01 19.39
CA VAL A 32 45.71 -12.13 17.93
C VAL A 32 44.81 -11.06 17.31
N GLN A 33 45.41 -10.04 16.71
CA GLN A 33 44.68 -9.07 15.89
C GLN A 33 44.24 -9.76 14.59
N PRO A 34 42.95 -9.68 14.20
CA PRO A 34 42.55 -10.12 12.88
C PRO A 34 42.99 -9.08 11.84
N ASP A 35 43.91 -9.51 10.99
CA ASP A 35 44.30 -8.81 9.76
C ASP A 35 43.10 -8.83 8.79
N THR A 36 42.35 -7.72 8.74
CA THR A 36 41.32 -7.51 7.72
C THR A 36 41.53 -6.16 7.06
N LYS A 37 42.18 -6.17 5.90
CA LYS A 37 42.20 -5.03 4.97
C LYS A 37 40.75 -4.70 4.58
N PRO A 38 40.32 -3.43 4.60
CA PRO A 38 38.98 -3.07 4.17
C PRO A 38 38.87 -3.26 2.65
N ALA A 39 38.03 -4.22 2.23
CA ALA A 39 37.60 -4.32 0.85
C ALA A 39 36.78 -3.06 0.50
N LYS A 40 37.24 -2.28 -0.48
CA LYS A 40 36.49 -1.15 -1.05
C LYS A 40 35.21 -1.68 -1.68
N ARG A 41 34.11 -1.68 -0.93
CA ARG A 41 32.77 -1.94 -1.45
C ARG A 41 32.42 -0.79 -2.38
N ARG A 42 32.55 -1.01 -3.69
CA ARG A 42 31.99 -0.09 -4.71
C ARG A 42 30.49 0.01 -4.45
N ALA A 43 30.03 1.19 -4.04
CA ALA A 43 28.62 1.52 -4.03
C ALA A 43 28.09 1.34 -5.46
N ARG A 44 27.21 0.34 -5.67
CA ARG A 44 26.35 0.35 -6.84
C ARG A 44 25.41 1.52 -6.63
N THR A 45 25.65 2.63 -7.33
CA THR A 45 24.65 3.67 -7.51
C THR A 45 23.41 3.00 -8.08
N ALA A 46 22.34 2.93 -7.28
CA ALA A 46 21.02 2.60 -7.80
C ALA A 46 20.74 3.62 -8.90
N ALA A 47 20.64 3.16 -10.15
CA ALA A 47 20.16 4.00 -11.22
C ALA A 47 18.77 4.50 -10.79
N ALA A 48 18.59 5.82 -10.78
CA ALA A 48 17.30 6.42 -10.48
C ALA A 48 16.25 5.77 -11.38
N HIS A 49 15.35 5.00 -10.79
CA HIS A 49 14.18 4.48 -11.49
C HIS A 49 13.40 5.70 -11.95
N ARG A 50 13.44 5.99 -13.25
CA ARG A 50 12.59 7.04 -13.80
C ARG A 50 11.15 6.54 -13.65
N PRO A 51 10.25 7.30 -13.00
CA PRO A 51 8.86 6.92 -12.94
C PRO A 51 8.35 6.73 -14.38
N PRO A 52 7.49 5.73 -14.64
CA PRO A 52 6.82 5.64 -15.93
C PRO A 52 6.05 6.95 -16.18
N PRO A 53 5.97 7.40 -17.44
CA PRO A 53 5.26 8.62 -17.77
C PRO A 53 3.80 8.52 -17.31
N ASP A 54 3.28 9.60 -16.70
CA ASP A 54 1.84 9.75 -16.45
C ASP A 54 1.13 9.54 -17.80
N PRO A 55 0.28 8.52 -17.94
CA PRO A 55 -0.49 8.29 -19.16
C PRO A 55 -1.40 9.47 -19.52
N GLY A 56 -1.54 10.46 -18.63
CA GLY A 56 -2.13 11.74 -18.95
C GLY A 56 -3.64 11.64 -19.07
N TYR A 57 -4.27 10.75 -18.30
CA TYR A 57 -5.72 10.74 -18.13
C TYR A 57 -6.11 12.13 -17.62
N ALA A 58 -6.60 12.96 -18.52
CA ALA A 58 -7.08 14.31 -18.27
C ALA A 58 -8.22 14.53 -19.27
N HIS A 59 -9.42 14.77 -18.74
CA HIS A 59 -10.57 15.16 -19.55
C HIS A 59 -11.20 16.41 -18.94
N GLY A 60 -11.97 17.15 -19.74
CA GLY A 60 -12.80 18.26 -19.29
C GLY A 60 -13.85 17.83 -18.24
N PRO A 61 -14.98 18.54 -18.05
CA PRO A 61 -15.96 18.15 -17.04
C PRO A 61 -16.31 16.66 -17.20
N ILE A 62 -15.86 15.83 -16.24
CA ILE A 62 -16.04 14.39 -16.29
C ILE A 62 -17.52 14.17 -16.09
N GLN A 63 -18.22 13.79 -17.16
CA GLN A 63 -19.59 13.35 -17.00
C GLN A 63 -19.56 12.12 -16.09
N ALA A 64 -20.29 12.19 -14.98
CA ALA A 64 -20.36 11.09 -14.02
C ALA A 64 -20.74 9.81 -14.76
N LEU A 65 -19.82 8.85 -14.75
CA LEU A 65 -20.11 7.51 -15.21
C LEU A 65 -21.25 6.97 -14.35
N GLN A 66 -22.24 6.35 -14.98
CA GLN A 66 -23.37 5.75 -14.28
C GLN A 66 -22.98 4.51 -13.46
N ARG A 67 -21.72 4.09 -13.54
CA ARG A 67 -21.11 2.96 -12.81
C ARG A 67 -19.59 3.16 -12.72
N PRO A 68 -18.93 2.58 -11.71
CA PRO A 68 -17.46 2.63 -11.63
C PRO A 68 -16.81 1.74 -12.69
N VAL A 69 -15.57 2.08 -13.03
CA VAL A 69 -14.71 1.33 -13.96
C VAL A 69 -14.13 0.11 -13.25
N HIS A 70 -14.37 -1.09 -13.79
CA HIS A 70 -13.83 -2.34 -13.22
C HIS A 70 -12.57 -2.84 -13.95
N GLY A 71 -12.28 -2.31 -15.14
CA GLY A 71 -11.15 -2.73 -15.97
C GLY A 71 -10.62 -1.61 -16.86
N LEU A 72 -9.36 -1.74 -17.27
CA LEU A 72 -8.63 -0.72 -18.03
C LEU A 72 -9.23 -0.42 -19.42
N LYS A 73 -10.02 -1.34 -19.96
CA LYS A 73 -10.72 -1.16 -21.26
C LYS A 73 -11.77 -0.06 -21.22
N ASP A 74 -12.26 0.30 -20.03
CA ASP A 74 -13.28 1.34 -19.86
C ASP A 74 -12.64 2.73 -19.64
N LEU A 75 -11.31 2.81 -19.60
CA LEU A 75 -10.55 4.07 -19.50
C LEU A 75 -10.18 4.62 -20.88
N SER A 76 -10.03 5.94 -20.95
CA SER A 76 -9.61 6.66 -22.15
C SER A 76 -8.47 7.64 -21.83
N PRO A 77 -7.32 7.60 -22.53
CA PRO A 77 -7.01 6.72 -23.65
C PRO A 77 -6.95 5.23 -23.24
N PRO A 78 -7.14 4.29 -24.17
CA PRO A 78 -7.08 2.88 -23.84
C PRO A 78 -5.67 2.50 -23.36
N ALA A 79 -5.62 1.69 -22.28
CA ALA A 79 -4.37 1.12 -21.80
C ALA A 79 -3.75 0.14 -22.82
N PRO A 80 -2.45 -0.18 -22.72
CA PRO A 80 -1.83 -1.21 -23.54
C PRO A 80 -2.59 -2.54 -23.48
N ALA A 81 -2.65 -3.27 -24.60
CA ALA A 81 -3.45 -4.49 -24.72
C ALA A 81 -3.04 -5.63 -23.76
N THR A 82 -1.85 -5.56 -23.17
CA THR A 82 -1.31 -6.52 -22.19
C THR A 82 -1.31 -5.96 -20.76
N ALA A 83 -1.89 -4.78 -20.55
CA ALA A 83 -1.79 -4.09 -19.28
C ALA A 83 -2.66 -4.73 -18.19
N VAL A 84 -2.20 -4.65 -16.95
CA VAL A 84 -2.99 -4.86 -15.73
C VAL A 84 -2.64 -3.74 -14.74
N ALA A 85 -3.59 -3.34 -13.89
CA ALA A 85 -3.32 -2.34 -12.86
C ALA A 85 -3.40 -2.97 -11.48
N LEU A 86 -2.32 -2.87 -10.72
CA LEU A 86 -2.31 -3.20 -9.30
C LEU A 86 -2.74 -1.97 -8.51
N THR A 87 -3.79 -2.13 -7.71
CA THR A 87 -4.32 -1.08 -6.84
C THR A 87 -4.22 -1.51 -5.38
N ILE A 88 -3.80 -0.58 -4.52
CA ILE A 88 -3.49 -0.82 -3.10
C ILE A 88 -4.34 0.13 -2.24
N ASP A 89 -5.21 -0.41 -1.40
CA ASP A 89 -6.15 0.38 -0.60
C ASP A 89 -5.77 0.45 0.90
N ASP A 90 -6.45 1.37 1.59
CA ASP A 90 -6.45 1.64 3.03
C ASP A 90 -5.21 2.33 3.61
N GLY A 91 -4.21 2.59 2.78
CA GLY A 91 -2.98 3.26 3.17
C GLY A 91 -3.10 4.78 3.33
N PRO A 92 -2.00 5.45 3.67
CA PRO A 92 -0.70 4.88 4.01
C PRO A 92 -0.63 4.29 5.44
N HIS A 93 -0.18 3.05 5.58
CA HIS A 93 0.13 2.43 6.87
C HIS A 93 1.64 2.44 7.17
N PRO A 94 2.08 2.87 8.37
CA PRO A 94 3.50 3.10 8.67
C PRO A 94 4.38 1.84 8.59
N THR A 95 3.81 0.65 8.74
CA THR A 95 4.56 -0.62 8.67
C THR A 95 4.48 -1.30 7.31
N TRP A 96 3.36 -1.17 6.61
CA TRP A 96 3.04 -2.02 5.45
C TRP A 96 3.27 -1.30 4.14
N THR A 97 2.86 -0.03 4.02
CA THR A 97 3.14 0.78 2.83
C THR A 97 4.64 0.84 2.52
N PRO A 98 5.58 1.03 3.49
CA PRO A 98 7.00 0.96 3.18
C PRO A 98 7.44 -0.38 2.57
N LYS A 99 6.91 -1.50 3.08
CA LYS A 99 7.23 -2.84 2.57
C LYS A 99 6.62 -3.07 1.19
N MET A 100 5.42 -2.54 0.95
CA MET A 100 4.77 -2.56 -0.37
C MET A 100 5.59 -1.76 -1.38
N LEU A 101 6.03 -0.54 -1.03
CA LEU A 101 6.89 0.27 -1.89
C LEU A 101 8.22 -0.42 -2.21
N ASP A 102 8.86 -1.06 -1.22
CA ASP A 102 10.10 -1.80 -1.43
C ASP A 102 9.90 -3.00 -2.36
N LEU A 103 8.78 -3.72 -2.21
CA LEU A 103 8.39 -4.83 -3.08
C LEU A 103 8.14 -4.37 -4.52
N LEU A 104 7.37 -3.30 -4.70
CA LEU A 104 7.08 -2.74 -6.03
C LEU A 104 8.35 -2.24 -6.72
N ALA A 105 9.27 -1.63 -5.97
CA ALA A 105 10.57 -1.22 -6.48
C ALA A 105 11.46 -2.42 -6.88
N GLU A 106 11.44 -3.51 -6.12
CA GLU A 106 12.16 -4.75 -6.43
C GLU A 106 11.77 -5.29 -7.82
N PHE A 107 10.47 -5.29 -8.12
CA PHE A 107 9.93 -5.79 -9.39
C PHE A 107 9.70 -4.72 -10.46
N LYS A 108 10.03 -3.46 -10.17
CA LYS A 108 9.85 -2.29 -11.06
C LYS A 108 8.40 -2.15 -11.54
N VAL A 109 7.45 -2.29 -10.63
CA VAL A 109 6.02 -2.24 -10.90
C VAL A 109 5.43 -0.92 -10.42
N PRO A 110 4.81 -0.13 -11.32
CA PRO A 110 3.95 0.97 -10.89
C PRO A 110 2.62 0.44 -10.35
N ALA A 111 1.98 1.22 -9.48
CA ALA A 111 0.70 0.88 -8.84
C ALA A 111 -0.06 2.16 -8.54
N THR A 112 -1.36 2.03 -8.23
CA THR A 112 -2.20 3.12 -7.73
C THR A 112 -2.57 2.85 -6.29
N PHE A 113 -2.37 3.83 -5.40
CA PHE A 113 -2.71 3.71 -3.98
C PHE A 113 -3.97 4.52 -3.69
N SER A 114 -5.05 3.88 -3.24
CA SER A 114 -6.26 4.57 -2.78
C SER A 114 -6.11 4.89 -1.31
N LEU A 115 -5.99 6.17 -0.98
CA LEU A 115 -5.55 6.63 0.33
C LEU A 115 -6.71 7.13 1.18
N ILE A 116 -6.70 6.74 2.45
CA ILE A 116 -7.63 7.27 3.45
C ILE A 116 -7.09 8.61 3.97
N GLY A 117 -7.93 9.64 3.98
CA GLY A 117 -7.53 11.00 4.35
C GLY A 117 -6.96 11.11 5.77
N GLU A 118 -7.51 10.40 6.75
CA GLU A 118 -6.94 10.33 8.11
C GLU A 118 -5.50 9.78 8.11
N GLN A 119 -5.23 8.73 7.33
CA GLN A 119 -3.89 8.13 7.24
C GLN A 119 -2.88 9.05 6.54
N VAL A 120 -3.36 9.84 5.57
CA VAL A 120 -2.59 10.89 4.89
C VAL A 120 -2.15 11.97 5.89
N ILE A 121 -3.01 12.38 6.82
CA ILE A 121 -2.69 13.36 7.88
C ILE A 121 -1.62 12.80 8.83
N GLU A 122 -1.75 11.53 9.21
CA GLU A 122 -0.82 10.90 10.15
C GLU A 122 0.58 10.67 9.53
N THR A 123 0.65 10.35 8.24
CA THR A 123 1.93 10.01 7.59
C THR A 123 2.16 10.72 6.24
N PRO A 124 2.13 12.06 6.18
CA PRO A 124 2.21 12.81 4.92
C PRO A 124 3.53 12.60 4.17
N GLN A 125 4.61 12.29 4.90
CA GLN A 125 5.91 11.98 4.29
C GLN A 125 5.90 10.65 3.53
N LEU A 126 5.10 9.69 3.99
CA LEU A 126 4.94 8.40 3.33
C LEU A 126 4.12 8.56 2.05
N VAL A 127 3.10 9.43 2.04
CA VAL A 127 2.36 9.79 0.83
C VAL A 127 3.28 10.44 -0.21
N LYS A 128 4.13 11.40 0.19
CA LYS A 128 5.15 11.97 -0.70
C LYS A 128 6.09 10.91 -1.26
N ARG A 129 6.45 9.90 -0.47
CA ARG A 129 7.29 8.78 -0.91
C ARG A 129 6.58 7.91 -1.96
N ILE A 130 5.27 7.66 -1.81
CA ILE A 130 4.46 6.95 -2.82
C ILE A 130 4.57 7.65 -4.17
N VAL A 131 4.29 8.96 -4.21
CA VAL A 131 4.35 9.75 -5.45
C VAL A 131 5.78 9.86 -6.00
N ALA A 132 6.77 10.11 -5.15
CA ALA A 132 8.17 10.22 -5.56
C ALA A 132 8.74 8.91 -6.12
N ALA A 133 8.17 7.76 -5.74
CA ALA A 133 8.52 6.45 -6.28
C ALA A 133 7.86 6.15 -7.65
N GLY A 134 7.01 7.05 -8.15
CA GLY A 134 6.35 6.89 -9.45
C GLY A 134 5.02 6.17 -9.42
N HIS A 135 4.44 6.00 -8.23
CA HIS A 135 3.09 5.46 -8.08
C HIS A 135 2.06 6.59 -8.15
N GLN A 136 0.83 6.23 -8.48
CA GLN A 136 -0.29 7.16 -8.46
C GLN A 136 -1.04 7.09 -7.14
N VAL A 137 -1.80 8.14 -6.85
CA VAL A 137 -2.68 8.25 -5.69
C VAL A 137 -4.12 8.42 -6.16
N SER A 138 -5.03 7.73 -5.46
CA SER A 138 -6.47 7.79 -5.60
C SER A 138 -7.06 8.19 -4.24
N ASP A 139 -8.23 8.83 -4.28
CA ASP A 139 -9.01 9.13 -3.09
C ASP A 139 -9.75 7.87 -2.61
N HIS A 140 -9.74 7.62 -1.29
CA HIS A 140 -10.46 6.53 -0.64
C HIS A 140 -11.28 6.99 0.58
N THR A 141 -11.85 8.19 0.51
CA THR A 141 -12.58 8.91 1.56
C THR A 141 -11.73 9.32 2.76
N MET A 142 -12.29 10.18 3.60
CA MET A 142 -11.59 10.75 4.75
C MET A 142 -11.45 9.71 5.86
N THR A 143 -12.55 9.02 6.20
CA THR A 143 -12.65 8.14 7.38
C THR A 143 -13.00 6.69 7.06
N HIS A 144 -13.10 6.34 5.77
CA HIS A 144 -13.43 4.99 5.28
C HIS A 144 -14.79 4.43 5.80
N PRO A 145 -15.92 5.15 5.63
CA PRO A 145 -17.23 4.65 6.03
C PRO A 145 -17.76 3.57 5.06
N LEU A 146 -17.90 2.33 5.54
CA LEU A 146 -18.44 1.22 4.75
C LEU A 146 -19.90 1.40 4.30
N ASN A 147 -20.65 2.31 4.96
CA ASN A 147 -22.02 2.66 4.61
C ASN A 147 -22.12 4.00 3.89
N LEU A 148 -21.06 4.46 3.19
CA LEU A 148 -21.02 5.73 2.47
C LEU A 148 -22.30 6.02 1.63
N PRO A 149 -22.85 5.06 0.85
CA PRO A 149 -24.09 5.28 0.09
C PRO A 149 -25.31 5.69 0.92
N GLY A 150 -25.37 5.27 2.19
CA GLY A 150 -26.48 5.55 3.10
C GLY A 150 -26.27 6.81 3.93
N MET A 151 -25.15 7.52 3.75
CA MET A 151 -24.88 8.78 4.44
C MET A 151 -25.61 9.94 3.75
N GLY A 152 -25.83 11.03 4.50
CA GLY A 152 -26.41 12.25 3.94
C GLY A 152 -25.48 12.89 2.91
N SER A 153 -26.05 13.56 1.91
CA SER A 153 -25.32 14.18 0.78
C SER A 153 -24.15 15.07 1.23
N ASP A 154 -24.33 15.87 2.28
CA ASP A 154 -23.26 16.73 2.81
C ASP A 154 -22.11 15.93 3.45
N LYS A 155 -22.42 14.80 4.11
CA LYS A 155 -21.38 13.93 4.65
C LYS A 155 -20.62 13.22 3.55
N ILE A 156 -21.29 12.80 2.47
CA ILE A 156 -20.62 12.20 1.30
C ILE A 156 -19.67 13.23 0.67
N ARG A 157 -20.12 14.46 0.46
CA ARG A 157 -19.27 15.57 -0.02
C ARG A 157 -18.09 15.83 0.90
N GLN A 158 -18.31 15.82 2.21
CA GLN A 158 -17.25 16.01 3.19
C GLN A 158 -16.20 14.88 3.13
N GLU A 159 -16.65 13.62 3.15
CA GLU A 159 -15.77 12.45 3.12
C GLU A 159 -14.87 12.42 1.88
N ILE A 160 -15.42 12.75 0.71
CA ILE A 160 -14.69 12.74 -0.56
C ILE A 160 -13.84 14.02 -0.69
N GLY A 161 -14.45 15.19 -0.51
CA GLY A 161 -13.76 16.46 -0.73
C GLY A 161 -12.60 16.71 0.24
N GLU A 162 -12.75 16.37 1.52
CA GLU A 162 -11.66 16.55 2.48
C GLU A 162 -10.49 15.61 2.17
N ALA A 163 -10.73 14.34 1.84
CA ALA A 163 -9.69 13.39 1.49
C ALA A 163 -8.90 13.83 0.25
N HIS A 164 -9.62 14.22 -0.80
CA HIS A 164 -9.06 14.81 -2.02
C HIS A 164 -8.09 15.95 -1.69
N ASP A 165 -8.54 16.90 -0.87
CA ASP A 165 -7.74 18.06 -0.49
C ASP A 165 -6.54 17.70 0.37
N ARG A 166 -6.67 16.74 1.30
CA ARG A 166 -5.53 16.26 2.11
C ARG A 166 -4.46 15.60 1.25
N ILE A 167 -4.85 14.78 0.29
CA ILE A 167 -3.91 14.11 -0.62
C ILE A 167 -3.20 15.15 -1.50
N ALA A 168 -3.95 16.11 -2.07
CA ALA A 168 -3.41 17.18 -2.88
C ALA A 168 -2.43 18.07 -2.08
N GLN A 169 -2.78 18.43 -0.85
CA GLN A 169 -1.91 19.23 0.03
C GLN A 169 -0.64 18.46 0.43
N ALA A 170 -0.74 17.16 0.71
CA ALA A 170 0.41 16.35 1.11
C ALA A 170 1.41 16.16 -0.05
N THR A 171 0.93 16.04 -1.28
CA THR A 171 1.75 15.59 -2.43
C THR A 171 2.02 16.67 -3.48
N GLY A 172 1.19 17.71 -3.55
CA GLY A 172 1.10 18.61 -4.70
C GLY A 172 0.41 18.00 -5.92
N VAL A 173 -0.19 16.82 -5.78
CA VAL A 173 -0.88 16.08 -6.85
C VAL A 173 -2.33 15.83 -6.43
N ALA A 174 -3.27 16.39 -7.18
CA ALA A 174 -4.69 16.10 -6.98
C ALA A 174 -5.00 14.67 -7.45
N PRO A 175 -5.71 13.85 -6.64
CA PRO A 175 -6.20 12.56 -7.09
C PRO A 175 -7.07 12.68 -8.34
N LYS A 176 -6.85 11.79 -9.31
CA LYS A 176 -7.67 11.70 -10.54
C LYS A 176 -8.69 10.56 -10.47
N PHE A 177 -8.59 9.73 -9.44
CA PHE A 177 -9.39 8.54 -9.25
C PHE A 177 -9.99 8.55 -7.85
N PHE A 178 -11.18 7.97 -7.74
CA PHE A 178 -11.87 7.73 -6.48
C PHE A 178 -12.29 6.27 -6.42
N ARG A 179 -12.08 5.66 -5.25
CA ARG A 179 -12.62 4.34 -4.93
C ARG A 179 -13.49 4.45 -3.70
N SER A 180 -14.71 3.92 -3.77
CA SER A 180 -15.60 3.90 -2.60
C SER A 180 -15.21 2.78 -1.62
N PRO A 181 -15.15 3.04 -0.30
CA PRO A 181 -14.95 2.01 0.73
C PRO A 181 -15.84 0.79 0.54
N GLY A 182 -15.22 -0.39 0.51
CA GLY A 182 -15.91 -1.68 0.33
C GLY A 182 -16.67 -1.86 -0.99
N GLY A 183 -16.41 -1.02 -2.01
CA GLY A 183 -17.17 -1.04 -3.26
C GLY A 183 -18.63 -0.60 -3.08
N ALA A 184 -18.92 0.21 -2.05
CA ALA A 184 -20.27 0.65 -1.73
C ALA A 184 -20.64 1.90 -2.56
N TRP A 185 -21.48 1.74 -3.58
CA TRP A 185 -21.82 2.82 -4.52
C TRP A 185 -23.27 3.31 -4.42
N SER A 186 -23.47 4.60 -4.68
CA SER A 186 -24.76 5.21 -5.03
C SER A 186 -24.55 6.29 -6.09
N THR A 187 -25.62 6.72 -6.76
CA THR A 187 -25.57 7.86 -7.69
C THR A 187 -24.95 9.10 -7.05
N GLN A 188 -25.31 9.41 -5.80
CA GLN A 188 -24.73 10.53 -5.07
C GLN A 188 -23.19 10.39 -4.90
N VAL A 189 -22.69 9.20 -4.57
CA VAL A 189 -21.25 8.95 -4.43
C VAL A 189 -20.54 9.13 -5.78
N LEU A 190 -21.10 8.54 -6.85
CA LEU A 190 -20.56 8.63 -8.20
C LEU A 190 -20.48 10.08 -8.68
N ASP A 191 -21.57 10.83 -8.51
CA ASP A 191 -21.69 12.23 -8.91
C ASP A 191 -20.75 13.12 -8.10
N THR A 192 -20.66 12.91 -6.77
CA THR A 192 -19.76 13.69 -5.91
C THR A 192 -18.30 13.52 -6.33
N ALA A 193 -17.85 12.29 -6.57
CA ALA A 193 -16.48 12.07 -7.04
C ALA A 193 -16.23 12.72 -8.42
N ALA A 194 -17.21 12.67 -9.32
CA ALA A 194 -17.11 13.31 -10.64
C ALA A 194 -17.09 14.85 -10.56
N GLU A 195 -17.82 15.46 -9.61
CA GLU A 195 -17.78 16.89 -9.31
C GLU A 195 -16.36 17.33 -8.88
N HIS A 196 -15.60 16.45 -8.22
CA HIS A 196 -14.19 16.64 -7.89
C HIS A 196 -13.23 16.29 -9.05
N GLY A 197 -13.74 15.96 -10.24
CA GLY A 197 -12.93 15.62 -11.41
C GLY A 197 -12.27 14.25 -11.32
N MET A 198 -12.81 13.34 -10.50
CA MET A 198 -12.27 12.00 -10.33
C MET A 198 -13.05 10.95 -11.13
N ILE A 199 -12.34 9.95 -11.65
CA ILE A 199 -12.94 8.76 -12.24
C ILE A 199 -13.17 7.71 -11.15
N ASN A 200 -14.41 7.23 -11.05
CA ASN A 200 -14.80 6.17 -10.12
C ASN A 200 -14.22 4.82 -10.56
N ILE A 201 -13.40 4.19 -9.72
CA ILE A 201 -12.74 2.90 -10.00
C ILE A 201 -13.18 1.83 -8.99
N ASP A 202 -13.34 0.61 -9.51
CA ASP A 202 -13.59 -0.62 -8.77
C ASP A 202 -12.49 -1.62 -9.14
N TRP A 203 -12.77 -2.92 -9.11
CA TRP A 203 -11.81 -3.98 -9.47
C TRP A 203 -12.45 -5.10 -10.29
N ALA A 204 -11.61 -5.84 -11.00
CA ALA A 204 -11.98 -7.08 -11.68
C ALA A 204 -11.57 -8.32 -10.86
N VAL A 205 -10.48 -8.21 -10.09
CA VAL A 205 -9.91 -9.30 -9.30
C VAL A 205 -9.78 -8.87 -7.84
N ASP A 206 -10.46 -9.57 -6.94
CA ASP A 206 -10.39 -9.38 -5.48
C ASP A 206 -9.98 -10.69 -4.80
N PRO A 207 -8.74 -10.76 -4.26
CA PRO A 207 -8.26 -11.91 -3.51
C PRO A 207 -8.76 -11.94 -2.06
N ARG A 208 -9.50 -10.93 -1.63
CA ARG A 208 -9.97 -10.73 -0.25
C ARG A 208 -8.84 -10.77 0.78
N ASP A 209 -7.69 -10.22 0.41
CA ASP A 209 -6.47 -10.22 1.24
C ASP A 209 -6.68 -9.51 2.59
N TRP A 210 -7.58 -8.53 2.64
CA TRP A 210 -8.03 -7.87 3.88
C TRP A 210 -8.58 -8.85 4.93
N ALA A 211 -9.17 -9.97 4.50
CA ALA A 211 -9.71 -11.00 5.37
C ALA A 211 -8.65 -11.99 5.88
N ARG A 212 -7.40 -11.89 5.39
CA ARG A 212 -6.29 -12.82 5.66
C ARG A 212 -6.65 -14.29 5.39
N PRO A 213 -7.01 -14.65 4.13
CA PRO A 213 -7.44 -15.99 3.77
C PRO A 213 -6.27 -16.97 3.60
N GLY A 214 -5.02 -16.52 3.75
CA GLY A 214 -3.79 -17.27 3.52
C GLY A 214 -3.11 -16.91 2.20
N THR A 215 -1.76 -16.86 2.21
CA THR A 215 -0.90 -16.50 1.07
C THR A 215 -1.21 -17.30 -0.20
N SER A 216 -1.51 -18.60 -0.10
CA SER A 216 -1.84 -19.43 -1.27
C SER A 216 -3.13 -18.98 -1.96
N HIS A 217 -4.18 -18.66 -1.19
CA HIS A 217 -5.46 -18.22 -1.75
C HIS A 217 -5.31 -16.89 -2.51
N ILE A 218 -4.58 -15.94 -1.91
CA ILE A 218 -4.28 -14.65 -2.54
C ILE A 218 -3.51 -14.87 -3.85
N THR A 219 -2.47 -15.72 -3.79
CA THR A 219 -1.63 -16.03 -4.95
C THR A 219 -2.44 -16.64 -6.09
N GLU A 220 -3.21 -17.69 -5.82
CA GLU A 220 -4.03 -18.38 -6.83
C GLU A 220 -5.06 -17.44 -7.48
N THR A 221 -5.74 -16.63 -6.67
CA THR A 221 -6.75 -15.69 -7.17
C THR A 221 -6.12 -14.62 -8.06
N MET A 222 -5.01 -14.02 -7.64
CA MET A 222 -4.35 -12.98 -8.43
C MET A 222 -3.66 -13.53 -9.69
N LEU A 223 -3.19 -14.78 -9.67
CA LEU A 223 -2.66 -15.43 -10.87
C LEU A 223 -3.74 -15.71 -11.93
N ALA A 224 -5.03 -15.62 -11.61
CA ALA A 224 -6.09 -15.70 -12.62
C ALA A 224 -6.24 -14.43 -13.48
N ALA A 225 -5.51 -13.35 -13.15
CA ALA A 225 -5.59 -12.08 -13.86
C ALA A 225 -5.35 -12.19 -15.38
N LYS A 226 -6.06 -11.34 -16.11
CA LYS A 226 -6.08 -11.23 -17.57
C LYS A 226 -5.74 -9.80 -17.99
N PRO A 227 -5.30 -9.59 -19.24
CA PRO A 227 -5.12 -8.23 -19.75
C PRO A 227 -6.40 -7.39 -19.60
N GLY A 228 -6.23 -6.18 -19.09
CA GLY A 228 -7.30 -5.23 -18.79
C GLY A 228 -7.80 -5.27 -17.35
N ASP A 229 -7.38 -6.24 -16.53
CA ASP A 229 -7.87 -6.35 -15.16
C ASP A 229 -7.29 -5.25 -14.24
N ILE A 230 -8.14 -4.74 -13.35
CA ILE A 230 -7.75 -3.98 -12.16
C ILE A 230 -7.76 -4.95 -10.98
N LEU A 231 -6.62 -5.07 -10.30
CA LEU A 231 -6.39 -5.99 -9.20
C LEU A 231 -6.43 -5.22 -7.87
N LEU A 232 -7.26 -5.67 -6.93
CA LEU A 232 -7.36 -5.10 -5.59
C LEU A 232 -6.42 -5.82 -4.62
N CYS A 233 -5.70 -5.06 -3.80
CA CYS A 233 -4.95 -5.48 -2.62
C CYS A 233 -4.98 -4.36 -1.57
N HIS A 234 -4.50 -4.64 -0.36
CA HIS A 234 -4.50 -3.67 0.73
C HIS A 234 -3.12 -3.52 1.37
N ASP A 235 -2.78 -2.31 1.80
CA ASP A 235 -1.64 -2.06 2.71
C ASP A 235 -2.05 -1.42 4.05
N GLY A 236 -3.29 -0.96 4.20
CA GLY A 236 -3.89 -0.57 5.49
C GLY A 236 -4.86 -1.60 6.06
N GLY A 237 -5.48 -1.30 7.20
CA GLY A 237 -6.55 -2.14 7.78
C GLY A 237 -6.10 -3.40 8.55
N GLY A 238 -4.82 -3.52 8.94
CA GLY A 238 -4.32 -4.61 9.77
C GLY A 238 -3.02 -5.23 9.27
N ASP A 239 -2.77 -6.49 9.60
CA ASP A 239 -1.61 -7.25 9.12
C ASP A 239 -1.74 -7.54 7.62
N ARG A 240 -0.67 -7.26 6.85
CA ARG A 240 -0.57 -7.44 5.40
C ARG A 240 0.66 -8.26 5.01
N SER A 241 1.08 -9.18 5.87
CA SER A 241 2.13 -10.15 5.56
C SER A 241 1.73 -11.06 4.39
N GLU A 242 0.51 -11.62 4.40
CA GLU A 242 0.02 -12.55 3.37
C GLU A 242 -0.05 -11.92 1.96
N THR A 243 -0.81 -10.83 1.76
CA THR A 243 -0.23 -9.56 1.30
C THR A 243 1.03 -9.60 0.43
N ILE A 244 2.09 -9.13 1.09
CA ILE A 244 3.44 -8.99 0.56
C ILE A 244 4.00 -10.34 0.08
N GLU A 245 3.75 -11.44 0.80
CA GLU A 245 4.25 -12.76 0.43
C GLU A 245 3.64 -13.28 -0.88
N ALA A 246 2.33 -13.08 -1.08
CA ALA A 246 1.65 -13.48 -2.31
C ALA A 246 2.16 -12.64 -3.49
N LEU A 247 2.25 -11.32 -3.32
CA LEU A 247 2.72 -10.42 -4.37
C LEU A 247 4.17 -10.68 -4.81
N ARG A 248 5.04 -11.17 -3.90
CA ARG A 248 6.40 -11.65 -4.27
C ARG A 248 6.37 -12.76 -5.32
N THR A 249 5.31 -13.57 -5.35
CA THR A 249 5.13 -14.66 -6.32
C THR A 249 4.33 -14.18 -7.53
N VAL A 250 3.23 -13.46 -7.31
CA VAL A 250 2.29 -13.04 -8.35
C VAL A 250 2.95 -12.09 -9.36
N ILE A 251 3.64 -11.05 -8.89
CA ILE A 251 4.19 -10.01 -9.76
C ILE A 251 5.12 -10.59 -10.84
N PRO A 252 6.21 -11.32 -10.49
CA PRO A 252 7.10 -11.88 -11.50
C PRO A 252 6.41 -12.91 -12.40
N ALA A 253 5.45 -13.69 -11.87
CA ALA A 253 4.72 -14.67 -12.67
C ALA A 253 3.80 -14.01 -13.72
N LEU A 254 3.11 -12.92 -13.38
CA LEU A 254 2.30 -12.17 -14.33
C LEU A 254 3.17 -11.47 -15.39
N GLN A 255 4.32 -10.91 -14.99
CA GLN A 255 5.30 -10.36 -15.94
C GLN A 255 5.83 -11.44 -16.89
N GLN A 256 6.15 -12.64 -16.39
CA GLN A 256 6.62 -13.76 -17.21
C GLN A 256 5.56 -14.26 -18.21
N ARG A 257 4.28 -14.10 -17.88
CA ARG A 257 3.15 -14.35 -18.79
C ARG A 257 2.95 -13.26 -19.84
N GLY A 258 3.76 -12.20 -19.83
CA GLY A 258 3.69 -11.09 -20.78
C GLY A 258 2.74 -9.96 -20.37
N LEU A 259 2.22 -9.98 -19.14
CA LEU A 259 1.41 -8.86 -18.63
C LEU A 259 2.31 -7.69 -18.20
N THR A 260 1.85 -6.48 -18.46
CA THR A 260 2.57 -5.25 -18.09
C THR A 260 1.79 -4.54 -16.99
N PHE A 261 2.42 -4.30 -15.84
CA PHE A 261 1.78 -3.51 -14.80
C PHE A 261 1.81 -2.02 -15.16
N VAL A 262 0.67 -1.35 -15.00
CA VAL A 262 0.52 0.10 -15.14
C VAL A 262 -0.07 0.69 -13.86
N ALA A 263 0.24 1.95 -13.57
CA ALA A 263 -0.60 2.75 -12.70
C ALA A 263 -1.80 3.28 -13.52
N LEU A 264 -2.88 3.59 -12.83
CA LEU A 264 -4.17 3.95 -13.42
C LEU A 264 -4.19 5.23 -14.23
#